data_AF-A0A1X7M1H2-F1
#
_entry.id   AF-A0A1X7M1H2-F1
#
_cell.length_a   1.000
_cell.length_b   1.000
_cell.length_c   1.000
_cell.angle_alpha   90.00
_cell.angle_beta   90.00
_cell.angle_gamma   90.00
#
_symmetry.space_group_name_H-M   'P 1'
#
loop_
_entity.id
_entity.type
_entity.pdbx_description
1 polymer ?
#
loop_
_entity_poly.entity_id
_entity_poly.type
_entity_poly.pdbx_seq_one_letter_code
_entity_poly.pdbx_strand_id
1 'polypeptide(L)'
;MLYLGESGVTGLIGRYRCQESTSRAARKVLYAFVNSSPSIRAVSLIRIKSLHLAARLPSLMSDRYALCELATCRSQQTTPSLMKSHPNETSAVEHFARSFAPHEQLVESLLQTRAFDHFGTDGSHDIGHIVRVWNLVSRIAEHEPVVDKELLAAATLLHDCVNIEKNDPRRSQASVLSAELASELLLQIGWTPMRIAATAHAIQSHSFSAGIEPQTLEAFILRDADRLDALGAIGIARTFYVAGRLGRSLYCAKDPLARDRELNDNVFALDHFRTKLLMLGDGLRTQTARQIAAERLELMRRFVSDFTSEASPSL
;
A
#
# COMPACT_ATOMS: atom_id res chain seq x y z
N MET A 1 -10.49 53.43 44.62
CA MET A 1 -9.69 54.62 44.26
C MET A 1 -8.90 54.24 43.01
N LEU A 2 -9.21 54.90 41.91
CA LEU A 2 -8.69 54.71 40.54
C LEU A 2 -7.17 55.09 40.45
N TYR A 3 -6.34 54.81 39.43
CA TYR A 3 -6.46 55.10 37.98
C TYR A 3 -5.25 54.47 37.18
N LEU A 4 -5.52 53.90 35.99
CA LEU A 4 -4.77 53.74 34.69
C LEU A 4 -3.30 53.19 34.62
N GLY A 5 -2.85 52.52 33.54
CA GLY A 5 -3.42 52.33 32.20
C GLY A 5 -2.59 51.44 31.23
N GLU A 6 -3.14 51.36 30.02
CA GLU A 6 -2.94 50.59 28.78
C GLU A 6 -1.55 50.18 28.20
N SER A 7 -1.58 49.02 27.49
CA SER A 7 -1.04 48.68 26.14
C SER A 7 0.45 48.85 25.78
N GLY A 8 1.06 47.81 25.17
CA GLY A 8 2.16 48.02 24.20
C GLY A 8 3.20 46.89 24.02
N VAL A 9 3.31 46.41 22.78
CA VAL A 9 4.26 45.42 22.21
C VAL A 9 5.69 45.99 22.10
N THR A 10 6.76 45.19 22.30
CA THR A 10 7.92 45.00 21.38
C THR A 10 9.07 44.18 21.98
N GLY A 11 9.74 43.40 21.12
CA GLY A 11 10.72 42.37 21.45
C GLY A 11 12.16 42.86 21.71
N LEU A 12 12.97 41.94 22.22
CA LEU A 12 14.41 42.11 22.39
C LEU A 12 15.20 41.16 21.47
N ILE A 13 16.06 41.77 20.66
CA ILE A 13 17.08 41.16 19.82
C ILE A 13 18.31 40.86 20.68
N GLY A 14 18.69 39.59 20.81
CA GLY A 14 19.97 39.18 21.41
C GLY A 14 20.99 38.80 20.34
N ARG A 15 22.04 39.61 20.17
CA ARG A 15 23.22 39.32 19.34
C ARG A 15 24.11 38.29 20.03
N TYR A 16 24.60 37.28 19.31
CA TYR A 16 25.78 36.52 19.71
C TYR A 16 26.87 36.64 18.66
N ARG A 17 28.07 37.00 19.15
CA ARG A 17 29.31 37.29 18.43
C ARG A 17 30.08 35.97 18.27
N CYS A 18 30.43 35.61 17.04
CA CYS A 18 31.29 34.46 16.77
C CYS A 18 32.76 34.87 16.99
N GLN A 19 33.44 34.26 17.96
CA GLN A 19 34.90 34.27 18.04
C GLN A 19 35.40 32.89 17.62
N GLU A 20 36.18 32.87 16.55
CA GLU A 20 37.00 31.72 16.18
C GLU A 20 38.03 31.46 17.29
N SER A 21 38.02 30.27 17.86
CA SER A 21 39.20 29.71 18.51
C SER A 21 39.38 28.27 18.07
N THR A 22 40.62 27.99 17.69
CA THR A 22 41.15 26.72 17.21
C THR A 22 41.26 25.71 18.36
N SER A 23 41.20 24.42 18.00
CA SER A 23 41.54 23.23 18.79
C SER A 23 40.37 22.38 19.33
N ARG A 24 40.29 21.16 18.76
CA ARG A 24 39.75 19.89 19.27
C ARG A 24 38.96 19.93 20.59
N ALA A 25 37.63 19.81 20.51
CA ALA A 25 36.82 18.80 21.20
C ALA A 25 35.32 19.10 21.05
N ALA A 26 34.62 18.37 20.17
CA ALA A 26 33.19 18.13 20.32
C ALA A 26 32.81 16.86 19.56
N ARG A 27 32.75 15.76 20.30
CA ARG A 27 32.25 14.46 19.86
C ARG A 27 30.79 14.59 19.42
N LYS A 28 30.52 14.17 18.18
CA LYS A 28 29.19 13.73 17.75
C LYS A 28 28.80 12.50 18.55
N VAL A 29 27.63 12.51 19.19
CA VAL A 29 26.92 11.29 19.59
C VAL A 29 25.67 11.23 18.71
N LEU A 30 25.69 10.33 17.74
CA LEU A 30 24.55 9.91 16.95
C LEU A 30 24.32 8.45 17.34
N TYR A 31 23.19 8.12 17.96
CA TYR A 31 22.83 6.74 18.24
C TYR A 31 22.44 6.05 16.93
N ALA A 32 23.20 5.02 16.57
CA ALA A 32 22.83 4.01 15.57
C ALA A 32 22.50 2.72 16.34
N PHE A 33 21.27 2.23 16.23
CA PHE A 33 20.95 0.85 16.56
C PHE A 33 21.40 -0.02 15.39
N VAL A 34 22.52 -0.73 15.57
CA VAL A 34 22.94 -1.82 14.68
C VAL A 34 22.57 -3.11 15.38
N ASN A 35 21.54 -3.80 14.87
CA ASN A 35 21.31 -5.19 15.23
C ASN A 35 22.29 -6.08 14.46
N SER A 36 22.94 -6.94 15.20
CA SER A 36 23.98 -7.89 14.81
C SER A 36 23.46 -9.01 13.91
N SER A 37 24.06 -9.16 12.71
CA SER A 37 24.24 -10.42 11.98
C SER A 37 25.31 -10.24 10.89
N PRO A 38 26.30 -11.15 10.74
CA PRO A 38 27.40 -10.97 9.81
C PRO A 38 27.14 -11.72 8.51
N SER A 39 26.47 -11.11 7.53
CA SER A 39 26.63 -11.49 6.12
C SER A 39 25.87 -10.55 5.18
N ILE A 40 26.56 -10.15 4.11
CA ILE A 40 26.08 -9.53 2.86
C ILE A 40 26.26 -8.00 2.78
N ARG A 41 27.20 -7.62 1.90
CA ARG A 41 27.52 -6.26 1.45
C ARG A 41 26.59 -5.87 0.30
N ALA A 42 25.90 -4.73 0.41
CA ALA A 42 25.54 -3.86 -0.73
C ALA A 42 25.17 -2.48 -0.19
N VAL A 43 25.90 -1.44 -0.61
CA VAL A 43 25.61 -0.04 -0.27
C VAL A 43 25.12 0.66 -1.53
N SER A 44 23.87 1.13 -1.51
CA SER A 44 23.35 2.11 -2.47
C SER A 44 23.34 3.49 -1.80
N LEU A 45 24.10 4.44 -2.34
CA LEU A 45 24.19 5.84 -1.90
C LEU A 45 22.92 6.61 -2.30
N ILE A 46 22.10 7.01 -1.34
CA ILE A 46 21.00 7.97 -1.55
C ILE A 46 21.57 9.39 -1.46
N ARG A 47 21.42 10.16 -2.54
CA ARG A 47 21.85 11.56 -2.66
C ARG A 47 20.68 12.48 -2.29
N ILE A 48 20.71 13.12 -1.13
CA ILE A 48 19.73 14.14 -0.73
C ILE A 48 20.12 15.48 -1.38
N LYS A 49 19.25 16.03 -2.23
CA LYS A 49 19.37 17.41 -2.78
C LYS A 49 18.93 18.41 -1.70
N SER A 50 19.85 19.23 -1.22
CA SER A 50 19.53 20.44 -0.45
C SER A 50 19.15 21.58 -1.40
N LEU A 51 17.96 22.15 -1.21
CA LEU A 51 17.57 23.45 -1.80
C LEU A 51 18.55 24.54 -1.33
N HIS A 52 18.97 25.43 -2.23
CA HIS A 52 19.67 26.66 -1.87
C HIS A 52 18.90 27.89 -2.37
N LEU A 53 18.76 28.81 -1.42
CA LEU A 53 18.11 30.11 -1.46
C LEU A 53 18.91 31.08 -2.35
N ALA A 54 18.21 31.84 -3.19
CA ALA A 54 18.78 32.84 -4.08
C ALA A 54 19.27 34.09 -3.32
N ALA A 55 20.49 34.55 -3.61
CA ALA A 55 20.94 35.91 -3.36
C ALA A 55 21.94 36.36 -4.44
N ARG A 56 21.76 37.61 -4.88
CA ARG A 56 22.39 38.26 -6.04
C ARG A 56 23.83 38.75 -5.80
N LEU A 57 24.48 39.11 -6.92
CA LEU A 57 25.56 40.12 -7.16
C LEU A 57 27.03 39.61 -7.20
N PRO A 58 27.95 40.28 -7.95
CA PRO A 58 28.30 39.92 -9.34
C PRO A 58 29.81 39.72 -9.60
N SER A 59 30.11 39.26 -10.82
CA SER A 59 31.32 39.52 -11.63
C SER A 59 32.70 39.42 -10.98
N LEU A 60 33.52 38.47 -11.48
CA LEU A 60 34.93 38.71 -11.82
C LEU A 60 35.44 37.54 -12.68
N MET A 61 36.01 37.91 -13.83
CA MET A 61 37.29 37.47 -14.42
C MET A 61 37.75 36.04 -14.17
N SER A 62 38.41 35.32 -15.08
CA SER A 62 38.83 35.45 -16.49
C SER A 62 39.76 34.25 -16.66
N ASP A 63 39.71 33.59 -17.80
CA ASP A 63 40.78 32.77 -18.40
C ASP A 63 41.52 31.73 -17.52
N ARG A 64 41.43 30.46 -17.90
CA ARG A 64 42.42 29.79 -18.75
C ARG A 64 42.21 28.26 -18.79
N TYR A 65 42.65 27.71 -19.91
CA TYR A 65 42.90 26.31 -20.26
C TYR A 65 41.70 25.49 -20.73
N ALA A 66 41.73 24.75 -21.82
CA ALA A 66 42.54 24.71 -23.04
C ALA A 66 41.80 23.71 -23.95
N LEU A 67 41.68 24.03 -25.23
CA LEU A 67 41.12 23.15 -26.25
C LEU A 67 42.08 21.98 -26.52
N CYS A 68 41.55 20.76 -26.59
CA CYS A 68 42.15 19.68 -27.37
C CYS A 68 41.03 18.93 -28.11
N GLU A 69 41.29 18.66 -29.38
CA GLU A 69 40.36 18.38 -30.45
C GLU A 69 39.73 16.98 -30.42
N LEU A 70 38.47 16.97 -30.89
CA LEU A 70 37.82 16.02 -31.80
C LEU A 70 38.59 14.73 -32.15
N ALA A 71 38.03 13.60 -31.72
CA ALA A 71 38.08 12.35 -32.45
C ALA A 71 36.69 11.73 -32.49
N THR A 72 36.12 11.69 -33.68
CA THR A 72 34.88 11.00 -34.06
C THR A 72 35.03 9.49 -33.85
N CYS A 73 34.06 8.84 -33.20
CA CYS A 73 33.88 7.39 -33.35
C CYS A 73 32.41 7.06 -33.57
N ARG A 74 32.19 6.37 -34.69
CA ARG A 74 30.90 6.00 -35.28
C ARG A 74 30.17 4.98 -34.41
N SER A 75 28.85 5.07 -34.49
CA SER A 75 27.84 4.09 -34.13
C SER A 75 28.24 2.64 -34.43
N GLN A 76 28.17 1.78 -33.41
CA GLN A 76 27.93 0.35 -33.60
C GLN A 76 26.56 0.02 -33.00
N GLN A 77 25.64 -0.33 -33.89
CA GLN A 77 24.36 -0.93 -33.57
C GLN A 77 24.62 -2.33 -32.99
N THR A 78 24.33 -2.52 -31.71
CA THR A 78 24.26 -3.85 -31.09
C THR A 78 22.90 -4.47 -31.38
N THR A 79 22.93 -5.66 -31.98
CA THR A 79 21.78 -6.55 -32.20
C THR A 79 21.12 -6.95 -30.88
N PRO A 80 19.81 -7.24 -30.86
CA PRO A 80 19.12 -7.64 -29.63
C PRO A 80 19.50 -9.08 -29.27
N SER A 81 20.30 -9.23 -28.22
CA SER A 81 20.53 -10.49 -27.55
C SER A 81 19.24 -10.95 -26.87
N LEU A 82 18.78 -12.16 -27.18
CA LEU A 82 17.79 -12.92 -26.43
C LEU A 82 18.11 -12.82 -24.93
N MET A 83 17.25 -12.15 -24.16
CA MET A 83 17.29 -12.19 -22.69
C MET A 83 16.93 -13.61 -22.26
N LYS A 84 17.89 -14.33 -21.68
CA LYS A 84 17.62 -15.57 -20.96
C LYS A 84 17.07 -15.19 -19.58
N SER A 85 15.89 -15.71 -19.25
CA SER A 85 15.27 -15.56 -17.93
C SER A 85 16.21 -16.07 -16.83
N HIS A 86 16.27 -15.35 -15.72
CA HIS A 86 17.11 -15.71 -14.58
C HIS A 86 16.46 -16.87 -13.80
N PRO A 87 17.24 -17.88 -13.34
CA PRO A 87 16.71 -19.08 -12.67
C PRO A 87 16.01 -18.84 -11.33
N ASN A 88 16.04 -17.61 -10.80
CA ASN A 88 15.43 -17.26 -9.51
C ASN A 88 13.94 -16.89 -9.64
N GLU A 89 13.53 -16.30 -10.76
CA GLU A 89 12.14 -15.85 -10.99
C GLU A 89 11.18 -17.02 -11.21
N THR A 90 11.62 -18.04 -11.95
CA THR A 90 10.82 -19.26 -12.18
C THR A 90 10.47 -19.98 -10.88
N SER A 91 11.40 -20.01 -9.92
CA SER A 91 11.16 -20.64 -8.60
C SER A 91 10.15 -19.89 -7.73
N ALA A 92 10.08 -18.56 -7.86
CA ALA A 92 9.16 -17.73 -7.08
C ALA A 92 7.71 -17.84 -7.60
N VAL A 93 7.56 -17.86 -8.94
CA VAL A 93 6.27 -18.08 -9.61
C VAL A 93 5.69 -19.45 -9.25
N GLU A 94 6.49 -20.50 -9.33
CA GLU A 94 6.07 -21.86 -8.93
C GLU A 94 5.68 -21.93 -7.46
N HIS A 95 6.46 -21.31 -6.57
CA HIS A 95 6.15 -21.30 -5.14
C HIS A 95 4.85 -20.58 -4.83
N PHE A 96 4.61 -19.44 -5.49
CA PHE A 96 3.35 -18.71 -5.36
C PHE A 96 2.16 -19.51 -5.91
N ALA A 97 2.28 -20.11 -7.10
CA ALA A 97 1.24 -20.93 -7.69
C ALA A 97 0.82 -22.10 -6.79
N ARG A 98 1.77 -22.74 -6.08
CA ARG A 98 1.48 -23.79 -5.09
C ARG A 98 0.60 -23.35 -3.93
N SER A 99 0.52 -22.05 -3.64
CA SER A 99 -0.41 -21.54 -2.63
C SER A 99 -1.87 -21.69 -3.06
N PHE A 100 -2.11 -21.90 -4.37
CA PHE A 100 -3.43 -22.07 -4.97
C PHE A 100 -3.86 -23.53 -5.19
N ALA A 101 -3.17 -24.50 -4.59
CA ALA A 101 -3.50 -25.92 -4.73
C ALA A 101 -5.01 -26.21 -4.52
N PRO A 102 -5.66 -27.01 -5.39
CA PRO A 102 -5.12 -27.78 -6.52
C PRO A 102 -5.16 -27.03 -7.88
N HIS A 103 -5.22 -25.70 -7.88
CA HIS A 103 -5.35 -24.86 -9.08
C HIS A 103 -4.02 -24.24 -9.55
N GLU A 104 -2.89 -24.86 -9.24
CA GLU A 104 -1.55 -24.34 -9.56
C GLU A 104 -1.38 -24.08 -11.05
N GLN A 105 -1.81 -25.02 -11.90
CA GLN A 105 -1.67 -24.92 -13.35
C GLN A 105 -2.44 -23.74 -13.95
N LEU A 106 -3.63 -23.45 -13.42
CA LEU A 106 -4.41 -22.27 -13.82
C LEU A 106 -3.66 -20.99 -13.45
N VAL A 107 -3.14 -20.93 -12.23
CA VAL A 107 -2.40 -19.77 -11.74
C VAL A 107 -1.13 -19.56 -12.54
N GLU A 108 -0.36 -20.61 -12.84
CA GLU A 108 0.81 -20.55 -13.72
C GLU A 108 0.43 -20.06 -15.12
N SER A 109 -0.66 -20.56 -15.70
CA SER A 109 -1.13 -20.13 -17.02
C SER A 109 -1.50 -18.65 -17.04
N LEU A 110 -2.18 -18.16 -16.00
CA LEU A 110 -2.53 -16.74 -15.86
C LEU A 110 -1.29 -15.88 -15.57
N LEU A 111 -0.32 -16.36 -14.79
CA LEU A 111 0.93 -15.66 -14.51
C LEU A 111 1.82 -15.49 -15.74
N GLN A 112 1.74 -16.42 -16.70
CA GLN A 112 2.45 -16.32 -17.98
C GLN A 112 1.84 -15.28 -18.93
N THR A 113 0.60 -14.84 -18.68
CA THR A 113 0.02 -13.71 -19.40
C THR A 113 0.60 -12.38 -18.88
N ARG A 114 0.55 -11.33 -19.69
CA ARG A 114 1.06 -9.98 -19.31
C ARG A 114 0.31 -9.31 -18.15
N ALA A 115 -0.64 -10.01 -17.51
CA ALA A 115 -1.40 -9.53 -16.36
C ALA A 115 -0.52 -9.14 -15.16
N PHE A 116 0.71 -9.69 -15.09
CA PHE A 116 1.60 -9.54 -13.95
C PHE A 116 2.77 -8.57 -14.16
N ASP A 117 2.82 -7.88 -15.30
CA ASP A 117 3.83 -6.84 -15.55
C ASP A 117 3.73 -5.67 -14.53
N HIS A 118 2.65 -5.60 -13.74
CA HIS A 118 2.36 -4.54 -12.77
C HIS A 118 2.34 -5.00 -11.29
N PHE A 119 2.59 -6.29 -11.01
CA PHE A 119 2.69 -6.82 -9.66
C PHE A 119 4.02 -6.41 -9.01
N GLY A 120 4.03 -5.81 -7.81
CA GLY A 120 5.27 -5.59 -7.04
C GLY A 120 5.65 -4.15 -6.69
N THR A 121 4.74 -3.17 -6.77
CA THR A 121 5.05 -1.77 -6.41
C THR A 121 4.35 -1.27 -5.15
N ASP A 122 3.49 -2.08 -4.53
CA ASP A 122 2.77 -1.74 -3.31
C ASP A 122 2.78 -2.89 -2.28
N GLY A 123 3.60 -2.72 -1.24
CA GLY A 123 3.68 -3.63 -0.10
C GLY A 123 2.36 -3.89 0.64
N SER A 124 1.29 -3.16 0.34
CA SER A 124 -0.06 -3.50 0.81
C SER A 124 -0.79 -4.52 -0.09
N HIS A 125 -0.58 -4.57 -1.41
CA HIS A 125 -1.39 -5.41 -2.31
C HIS A 125 -0.62 -6.53 -3.05
N ASP A 126 0.70 -6.66 -2.88
CA ASP A 126 1.48 -7.36 -3.92
C ASP A 126 1.37 -8.90 -3.99
N ILE A 127 1.52 -9.69 -2.94
CA ILE A 127 1.41 -11.18 -3.07
C ILE A 127 0.80 -11.78 -1.80
N GLY A 128 1.29 -11.34 -0.65
CA GLY A 128 0.78 -11.81 0.63
C GLY A 128 -0.73 -11.53 0.81
N HIS A 129 -1.23 -10.44 0.24
CA HIS A 129 -2.68 -10.15 0.20
C HIS A 129 -3.43 -11.24 -0.56
N ILE A 130 -3.04 -11.52 -1.81
CA ILE A 130 -3.69 -12.53 -2.65
C ILE A 130 -3.66 -13.91 -1.99
N VAL A 131 -2.52 -14.32 -1.43
CA VAL A 131 -2.41 -15.62 -0.73
C VAL A 131 -3.36 -15.67 0.47
N ARG A 132 -3.44 -14.61 1.27
CA ARG A 132 -4.35 -14.58 2.44
C ARG A 132 -5.82 -14.56 2.02
N VAL A 133 -6.17 -13.81 0.98
CA VAL A 133 -7.53 -13.80 0.42
C VAL A 133 -7.87 -15.19 -0.10
N TRP A 134 -6.97 -15.84 -0.84
CA TRP A 134 -7.19 -17.20 -1.32
C TRP A 134 -7.42 -18.19 -0.18
N ASN A 135 -6.58 -18.16 0.87
CA ASN A 135 -6.78 -19.02 2.05
C ASN A 135 -8.15 -18.79 2.71
N LEU A 136 -8.64 -17.56 2.74
CA LEU A 136 -9.98 -17.23 3.24
C LEU A 136 -11.08 -17.71 2.30
N VAL A 137 -10.91 -17.52 0.99
CA VAL A 137 -11.82 -18.04 -0.05
C VAL A 137 -11.96 -19.56 0.06
N SER A 138 -10.84 -20.30 0.12
CA SER A 138 -10.86 -21.75 0.26
C SER A 138 -11.57 -22.19 1.54
N ARG A 139 -11.26 -21.56 2.67
CA ARG A 139 -11.87 -21.87 3.97
C ARG A 139 -13.38 -21.61 3.98
N ILE A 140 -13.83 -20.49 3.39
CA ILE A 140 -15.26 -20.19 3.29
C ILE A 140 -15.92 -21.20 2.36
N ALA A 141 -15.36 -21.44 1.17
CA ALA A 141 -15.90 -22.36 0.17
C ALA A 141 -16.04 -23.81 0.67
N GLU A 142 -15.23 -24.26 1.64
CA GLU A 142 -15.37 -25.59 2.28
C GLU A 142 -16.67 -25.77 3.08
N HIS A 143 -17.29 -24.67 3.51
CA HIS A 143 -18.48 -24.66 4.37
C HIS A 143 -19.75 -24.22 3.62
N GLU A 144 -19.63 -23.92 2.34
CA GLU A 144 -20.73 -23.49 1.49
C GLU A 144 -21.18 -24.66 0.57
N PRO A 145 -22.38 -24.57 -0.06
CA PRO A 145 -22.79 -25.50 -1.11
C PRO A 145 -21.79 -25.61 -2.27
N VAL A 146 -22.06 -26.49 -3.23
CA VAL A 146 -21.18 -26.69 -4.39
C VAL A 146 -20.92 -25.35 -5.10
N VAL A 147 -19.63 -24.99 -5.21
CA VAL A 147 -19.13 -23.78 -5.87
C VAL A 147 -18.02 -24.11 -6.86
N ASP A 148 -17.85 -23.28 -7.89
CA ASP A 148 -16.72 -23.39 -8.82
C ASP A 148 -15.43 -22.84 -8.19
N LYS A 149 -14.63 -23.74 -7.58
CA LYS A 149 -13.35 -23.37 -6.93
C LYS A 149 -12.29 -22.88 -7.92
N GLU A 150 -12.35 -23.35 -9.17
CA GLU A 150 -11.41 -22.90 -10.20
C GLU A 150 -11.74 -21.46 -10.64
N LEU A 151 -13.03 -21.12 -10.74
CA LEU A 151 -13.49 -19.74 -10.91
C LEU A 151 -13.05 -18.86 -9.75
N LEU A 152 -13.22 -19.32 -8.51
CA LEU A 152 -12.77 -18.59 -7.33
C LEU A 152 -11.25 -18.36 -7.32
N ALA A 153 -10.46 -19.34 -7.78
CA ALA A 153 -9.00 -19.21 -7.89
C ALA A 153 -8.63 -18.11 -8.90
N ALA A 154 -9.21 -18.15 -10.10
CA ALA A 154 -9.01 -17.10 -11.11
C ALA A 154 -9.46 -15.72 -10.60
N ALA A 155 -10.65 -15.64 -10.02
CA ALA A 155 -11.19 -14.39 -9.51
C ALA A 155 -10.30 -13.80 -8.41
N THR A 156 -9.85 -14.63 -7.46
CA THR A 156 -8.98 -14.20 -6.37
C THR A 156 -7.62 -13.73 -6.88
N LEU A 157 -7.05 -14.41 -7.87
CA LEU A 157 -5.77 -14.02 -8.45
C LEU A 157 -5.86 -12.64 -9.15
N LEU A 158 -7.00 -12.35 -9.78
CA LEU A 158 -7.16 -11.21 -10.68
C LEU A 158 -7.97 -10.04 -10.08
N HIS A 159 -8.53 -10.16 -8.88
CA HIS A 159 -9.53 -9.20 -8.41
C HIS A 159 -9.05 -7.74 -8.28
N ASP A 160 -7.77 -7.53 -8.01
CA ASP A 160 -7.13 -6.22 -7.84
C ASP A 160 -5.94 -6.05 -8.82
N CYS A 161 -5.97 -6.73 -9.97
CA CYS A 161 -4.89 -6.69 -10.97
C CYS A 161 -4.70 -5.31 -11.61
N VAL A 162 -5.72 -4.45 -11.60
CA VAL A 162 -5.61 -3.03 -11.96
C VAL A 162 -5.50 -2.19 -10.69
N ASN A 163 -4.27 -1.82 -10.34
CA ASN A 163 -3.99 -1.02 -9.15
C ASN A 163 -4.18 0.48 -9.43
N ILE A 164 -5.27 1.05 -8.89
CA ILE A 164 -5.49 2.49 -8.80
C ILE A 164 -5.31 2.93 -7.35
N GLU A 165 -4.46 3.95 -7.14
CA GLU A 165 -4.17 4.54 -5.82
C GLU A 165 -5.44 4.98 -5.08
N LYS A 166 -5.44 4.88 -3.75
CA LYS A 166 -6.67 5.05 -2.94
C LYS A 166 -7.24 6.48 -2.97
N ASN A 167 -6.45 7.48 -3.33
CA ASN A 167 -6.85 8.88 -3.45
C ASN A 167 -7.17 9.31 -4.89
N ASP A 168 -7.04 8.43 -5.89
CA ASP A 168 -7.37 8.74 -7.27
C ASP A 168 -8.90 8.76 -7.47
N PRO A 169 -9.47 9.75 -8.17
CA PRO A 169 -10.92 9.84 -8.42
C PRO A 169 -11.49 8.63 -9.18
N ARG A 170 -10.64 7.87 -9.88
CA ARG A 170 -11.02 6.65 -10.62
C ARG A 170 -10.98 5.41 -9.74
N ARG A 171 -10.70 5.49 -8.44
CA ARG A 171 -10.59 4.31 -7.57
C ARG A 171 -11.85 3.43 -7.56
N SER A 172 -13.03 4.02 -7.72
CA SER A 172 -14.30 3.28 -7.87
C SER A 172 -14.36 2.41 -9.13
N GLN A 173 -13.55 2.70 -10.15
CA GLN A 173 -13.47 1.96 -11.41
C GLN A 173 -12.46 0.81 -11.37
N ALA A 174 -11.60 0.72 -10.34
CA ALA A 174 -10.52 -0.26 -10.29
C ALA A 174 -10.98 -1.72 -10.41
N SER A 175 -12.08 -2.09 -9.73
CA SER A 175 -12.62 -3.45 -9.82
C SER A 175 -13.30 -3.73 -11.15
N VAL A 176 -13.88 -2.71 -11.80
CA VAL A 176 -14.46 -2.83 -13.15
C VAL A 176 -13.35 -3.08 -14.17
N LEU A 177 -12.28 -2.28 -14.12
CA LEU A 177 -11.13 -2.44 -15.01
C LEU A 177 -10.40 -3.77 -14.77
N SER A 178 -10.32 -4.22 -13.52
CA SER A 178 -9.77 -5.56 -13.20
C SER A 178 -10.63 -6.68 -13.78
N ALA A 179 -11.96 -6.54 -13.76
CA ALA A 179 -12.87 -7.51 -14.37
C ALA A 179 -12.77 -7.54 -15.91
N GLU A 180 -12.59 -6.38 -16.55
CA GLU A 180 -12.36 -6.26 -17.99
C GLU A 180 -11.06 -6.96 -18.38
N LEU A 181 -9.95 -6.64 -17.72
CA LEU A 181 -8.66 -7.30 -17.95
C LEU A 181 -8.76 -8.80 -17.70
N ALA A 182 -9.38 -9.22 -16.59
CA ALA A 182 -9.57 -10.64 -16.31
C ALA A 182 -10.35 -11.36 -17.42
N SER A 183 -11.35 -10.71 -18.01
CA SER A 183 -12.14 -11.28 -19.10
C SER A 183 -11.29 -11.55 -20.34
N GLU A 184 -10.40 -10.61 -20.70
CA GLU A 184 -9.47 -10.76 -21.82
C GLU A 184 -8.50 -11.93 -21.59
N LEU A 185 -7.95 -12.04 -20.38
CA LEU A 185 -6.99 -13.08 -20.02
C LEU A 185 -7.62 -14.48 -20.00
N LEU A 186 -8.81 -14.61 -19.41
CA LEU A 186 -9.54 -15.86 -19.35
C LEU A 186 -9.96 -16.34 -20.75
N LEU A 187 -10.30 -15.39 -21.64
CA LEU A 187 -10.56 -15.71 -23.05
C LEU A 187 -9.32 -16.28 -23.75
N GLN A 188 -8.13 -15.71 -23.50
CA GLN A 188 -6.87 -16.19 -24.09
C GLN A 188 -6.53 -17.63 -23.68
N ILE A 189 -6.86 -18.02 -22.44
CA ILE A 189 -6.64 -19.39 -21.94
C ILE A 189 -7.84 -20.31 -22.20
N GLY A 190 -8.80 -19.91 -23.03
CA GLY A 190 -9.85 -20.78 -23.56
C GLY A 190 -11.08 -20.97 -22.67
N TRP A 191 -11.33 -20.08 -21.70
CA TRP A 191 -12.53 -20.16 -20.88
C TRP A 191 -13.80 -19.85 -21.69
N THR A 192 -14.92 -20.45 -21.29
CA THR A 192 -16.21 -20.21 -21.95
C THR A 192 -16.76 -18.82 -21.59
N PRO A 193 -17.54 -18.17 -22.47
CA PRO A 193 -18.12 -16.85 -22.19
C PRO A 193 -18.94 -16.81 -20.88
N MET A 194 -19.61 -17.90 -20.55
CA MET A 194 -20.39 -18.02 -19.32
C MET A 194 -19.51 -17.99 -18.06
N ARG A 195 -18.40 -18.75 -18.04
CA ARG A 195 -17.45 -18.73 -16.90
C ARG A 195 -16.73 -17.39 -16.81
N ILE A 196 -16.37 -16.79 -17.94
CA ILE A 196 -15.77 -15.46 -18.00
C ILE A 196 -16.71 -14.43 -17.35
N ALA A 197 -17.98 -14.38 -17.76
CA ALA A 197 -18.95 -13.43 -17.21
C ALA A 197 -19.15 -13.61 -15.69
N ALA A 198 -19.21 -14.86 -15.20
CA ALA A 198 -19.33 -15.14 -13.77
C ALA A 198 -18.07 -14.71 -12.98
N THR A 199 -16.87 -14.95 -13.53
CA THR A 199 -15.60 -14.54 -12.93
C THR A 199 -15.48 -13.02 -12.88
N ALA A 200 -15.78 -12.36 -14.00
CA ALA A 200 -15.77 -10.91 -14.13
C ALA A 200 -16.74 -10.25 -13.14
N HIS A 201 -17.95 -10.79 -12.99
CA HIS A 201 -18.90 -10.30 -12.00
C HIS A 201 -18.39 -10.45 -10.56
N ALA A 202 -17.77 -11.59 -10.20
CA ALA A 202 -17.18 -11.79 -8.88
C ALA A 202 -16.07 -10.76 -8.60
N ILE A 203 -15.19 -10.52 -9.58
CA ILE A 203 -14.15 -9.48 -9.48
C ILE A 203 -14.77 -8.09 -9.38
N GLN A 204 -15.73 -7.75 -10.24
CA GLN A 204 -16.31 -6.41 -10.29
C GLN A 204 -16.99 -6.01 -8.97
N SER A 205 -17.67 -6.97 -8.32
CA SER A 205 -18.50 -6.77 -7.13
C SER A 205 -17.79 -6.93 -5.78
N HIS A 206 -16.49 -7.30 -5.76
CA HIS A 206 -15.76 -7.48 -4.49
C HIS A 206 -15.53 -6.14 -3.76
N SER A 207 -15.24 -5.06 -4.50
CA SER A 207 -14.77 -3.80 -3.93
C SER A 207 -15.86 -3.05 -3.17
N PHE A 208 -15.54 -2.58 -1.97
CA PHE A 208 -16.41 -1.69 -1.20
C PHE A 208 -16.71 -0.37 -1.95
N SER A 209 -15.73 0.19 -2.65
CA SER A 209 -15.83 1.51 -3.30
C SER A 209 -16.63 1.48 -4.60
N ALA A 210 -16.80 0.31 -5.22
CA ALA A 210 -17.60 0.17 -6.44
C ALA A 210 -19.11 0.17 -6.15
N GLY A 211 -19.53 -0.26 -4.97
CA GLY A 211 -20.95 -0.29 -4.58
C GLY A 211 -21.81 -1.26 -5.40
N ILE A 212 -21.19 -2.21 -6.10
CA ILE A 212 -21.86 -3.22 -6.92
C ILE A 212 -22.22 -4.40 -6.03
N GLU A 213 -23.50 -4.79 -6.04
CA GLU A 213 -23.97 -5.90 -5.21
C GLU A 213 -23.69 -7.25 -5.87
N PRO A 214 -23.01 -8.18 -5.16
CA PRO A 214 -22.78 -9.53 -5.65
C PRO A 214 -24.09 -10.32 -5.78
N GLN A 215 -24.18 -11.14 -6.82
CA GLN A 215 -25.37 -11.93 -7.17
C GLN A 215 -25.16 -13.45 -7.07
N THR A 216 -23.91 -13.92 -7.09
CA THR A 216 -23.57 -15.34 -7.07
C THR A 216 -22.89 -15.73 -5.76
N LEU A 217 -22.90 -17.03 -5.45
CA LEU A 217 -22.25 -17.57 -4.26
C LEU A 217 -20.73 -17.34 -4.32
N GLU A 218 -20.11 -17.53 -5.48
CA GLU A 218 -18.69 -17.24 -5.68
C GLU A 218 -18.35 -15.76 -5.47
N ALA A 219 -19.22 -14.84 -5.92
CA ALA A 219 -19.06 -13.42 -5.69
C ALA A 219 -19.20 -13.06 -4.19
N PHE A 220 -20.12 -13.72 -3.47
CA PHE A 220 -20.23 -13.58 -2.02
C PHE A 220 -18.95 -14.04 -1.31
N ILE A 221 -18.42 -15.20 -1.69
CA ILE A 221 -17.22 -15.78 -1.08
C ILE A 221 -15.99 -14.87 -1.29
N LEU A 222 -15.75 -14.42 -2.53
CA LEU A 222 -14.62 -13.55 -2.82
C LEU A 222 -14.73 -12.21 -2.09
N ARG A 223 -15.91 -11.57 -2.12
CA ARG A 223 -16.16 -10.29 -1.43
C ARG A 223 -15.96 -10.42 0.08
N ASP A 224 -16.46 -11.49 0.67
CA ASP A 224 -16.31 -11.74 2.10
C ASP A 224 -14.83 -11.97 2.47
N ALA A 225 -14.11 -12.78 1.69
CA ALA A 225 -12.70 -13.07 1.92
C ALA A 225 -11.80 -11.82 1.81
N ASP A 226 -12.00 -10.98 0.79
CA ASP A 226 -11.28 -9.72 0.64
C ASP A 226 -11.56 -8.76 1.82
N ARG A 227 -12.84 -8.62 2.20
CA ARG A 227 -13.22 -7.80 3.36
C ARG A 227 -12.61 -8.29 4.65
N LEU A 228 -12.56 -9.61 4.84
CA LEU A 228 -11.92 -10.20 6.01
C LEU A 228 -10.42 -9.86 6.07
N ASP A 229 -9.70 -9.82 4.96
CA ASP A 229 -8.27 -9.44 4.94
C ASP A 229 -8.04 -7.97 5.34
N ALA A 230 -9.06 -7.12 5.21
CA ALA A 230 -9.05 -5.75 5.73
C ALA A 230 -9.32 -5.65 7.25
N LEU A 231 -9.64 -6.76 7.93
CA LEU A 231 -9.95 -6.81 9.36
C LEU A 231 -8.84 -7.46 10.20
N GLY A 232 -8.94 -7.31 11.51
CA GLY A 232 -8.04 -7.91 12.48
C GLY A 232 -6.64 -7.30 12.47
N ALA A 233 -5.64 -8.06 12.92
CA ALA A 233 -4.27 -7.57 13.08
C ALA A 233 -3.64 -7.07 11.77
N ILE A 234 -3.85 -7.83 10.68
CA ILE A 234 -3.39 -7.44 9.34
C ILE A 234 -4.11 -6.17 8.88
N GLY A 235 -5.43 -6.08 9.08
CA GLY A 235 -6.21 -4.88 8.77
C GLY A 235 -5.70 -3.63 9.48
N ILE A 236 -5.36 -3.74 10.77
CA ILE A 236 -4.75 -2.65 11.56
C ILE A 236 -3.42 -2.21 10.93
N ALA A 237 -2.51 -3.16 10.69
CA ALA A 237 -1.20 -2.87 10.12
C ALA A 237 -1.32 -2.19 8.74
N ARG A 238 -2.20 -2.70 7.88
CA ARG A 238 -2.47 -2.13 6.55
C ARG A 238 -3.02 -0.71 6.63
N THR A 239 -3.90 -0.43 7.57
CA THR A 239 -4.51 0.90 7.75
C THR A 239 -3.45 1.97 7.99
N PHE A 240 -2.53 1.73 8.93
CA PHE A 240 -1.47 2.68 9.23
C PHE A 240 -0.37 2.72 8.16
N TYR A 241 -0.06 1.60 7.51
CA TYR A 241 0.86 1.57 6.38
C TYR A 241 0.36 2.46 5.22
N VAL A 242 -0.91 2.29 4.82
CA VAL A 242 -1.54 3.09 3.75
C VAL A 242 -1.65 4.55 4.17
N ALA A 243 -2.04 4.83 5.42
CA ALA A 243 -2.09 6.21 5.93
C ALA A 243 -0.72 6.90 5.84
N GLY A 244 0.35 6.21 6.23
CA GLY A 244 1.73 6.71 6.11
C GLY A 244 2.13 6.99 4.67
N ARG A 245 1.82 6.08 3.73
CA ARG A 245 2.05 6.28 2.28
C ARG A 245 1.33 7.52 1.74
N LEU A 246 0.10 7.76 2.22
CA LEU A 246 -0.73 8.88 1.78
C LEU A 246 -0.46 10.18 2.55
N GLY A 247 0.53 10.21 3.45
CA GLY A 247 0.86 11.39 4.25
C GLY A 247 -0.22 11.79 5.25
N ARG A 248 -1.07 10.84 5.67
CA ARG A 248 -2.14 11.08 6.64
C ARG A 248 -1.59 11.01 8.07
N SER A 249 -2.22 11.75 8.97
CA SER A 249 -1.88 11.69 10.39
C SER A 249 -2.44 10.42 11.03
N LEU A 250 -1.80 9.91 12.08
CA LEU A 250 -2.30 8.72 12.79
C LEU A 250 -3.69 8.98 13.40
N TYR A 251 -3.85 10.11 14.07
CA TYR A 251 -5.09 10.53 14.75
C TYR A 251 -5.07 12.05 15.00
N CYS A 252 -6.19 12.61 15.43
CA CYS A 252 -6.26 14.00 15.88
C CYS A 252 -5.83 14.10 17.35
N ALA A 253 -4.72 14.78 17.65
CA ALA A 253 -4.19 14.87 19.01
C ALA A 253 -5.13 15.54 20.03
N LYS A 254 -5.98 16.47 19.57
CA LYS A 254 -6.95 17.17 20.44
C LYS A 254 -8.23 16.36 20.68
N ASP A 255 -8.58 15.50 19.74
CA ASP A 255 -9.81 14.71 19.78
C ASP A 255 -9.62 13.39 19.02
N PRO A 256 -8.94 12.40 19.65
CA PRO A 256 -8.67 11.10 19.03
C PRO A 256 -9.95 10.34 18.67
N LEU A 257 -11.02 10.56 19.43
CA LEU A 257 -12.29 9.86 19.28
C LEU A 257 -13.29 10.60 18.38
N ALA A 258 -12.96 11.77 17.84
CA ALA A 258 -13.87 12.59 17.05
C ALA A 258 -15.20 12.84 17.77
N ARG A 259 -15.15 13.28 19.03
CA ARG A 259 -16.33 13.68 19.81
C ARG A 259 -16.89 15.03 19.39
N ASP A 260 -16.00 15.97 19.06
CA ASP A 260 -16.33 17.37 18.75
C ASP A 260 -16.02 17.74 17.28
N ARG A 261 -15.78 16.73 16.44
CA ARG A 261 -15.51 16.89 15.00
C ARG A 261 -16.10 15.72 14.21
N GLU A 262 -16.32 15.93 12.92
CA GLU A 262 -16.64 14.83 12.02
C GLU A 262 -15.44 13.90 11.81
N LEU A 263 -15.73 12.63 11.53
CA LEU A 263 -14.73 11.65 11.12
C LEU A 263 -14.22 11.99 9.73
N ASN A 264 -12.90 12.03 9.56
CA ASN A 264 -12.25 12.30 8.28
C ASN A 264 -11.06 11.36 8.09
N ASP A 265 -11.33 10.22 7.45
CA ASP A 265 -10.33 9.20 7.18
C ASP A 265 -9.35 9.56 6.04
N ASN A 266 -9.59 10.68 5.34
CA ASN A 266 -8.61 11.29 4.44
C ASN A 266 -7.52 12.06 5.17
N VAL A 267 -7.75 12.41 6.44
CA VAL A 267 -6.79 13.17 7.27
C VAL A 267 -6.23 12.30 8.40
N PHE A 268 -7.08 11.49 9.05
CA PHE A 268 -6.72 10.71 10.23
C PHE A 268 -6.93 9.21 10.03
N ALA A 269 -5.87 8.41 10.21
CA ALA A 269 -5.92 6.96 10.05
C ALA A 269 -6.89 6.28 11.03
N LEU A 270 -6.92 6.74 12.29
CA LEU A 270 -7.79 6.20 13.33
C LEU A 270 -9.28 6.35 12.99
N ASP A 271 -9.66 7.41 12.28
CA ASP A 271 -11.05 7.62 11.87
C ASP A 271 -11.52 6.54 10.89
N HIS A 272 -10.59 5.98 10.09
CA HIS A 272 -10.90 4.94 9.10
C HIS A 272 -11.53 3.68 9.72
N PHE A 273 -11.19 3.40 10.98
CA PHE A 273 -11.80 2.30 11.72
C PHE A 273 -13.32 2.49 11.83
N ARG A 274 -13.78 3.71 12.15
CA ARG A 274 -15.20 4.01 12.35
C ARG A 274 -15.93 4.36 11.06
N THR A 275 -15.26 4.99 10.09
CA THR A 275 -15.89 5.31 8.79
C THR A 275 -16.09 4.07 7.92
N LYS A 276 -15.24 3.05 8.07
CA LYS A 276 -15.26 1.87 7.19
C LYS A 276 -15.06 0.55 7.91
N LEU A 277 -13.91 0.32 8.54
CA LEU A 277 -13.48 -1.05 8.88
C LEU A 277 -14.44 -1.76 9.84
N LEU A 278 -14.91 -1.06 10.88
CA LEU A 278 -15.84 -1.61 11.86
C LEU A 278 -17.24 -1.88 11.30
N MET A 279 -17.59 -1.30 10.14
CA MET A 279 -18.85 -1.51 9.44
C MET A 279 -18.79 -2.67 8.43
N LEU A 280 -17.59 -3.18 8.11
CA LEU A 280 -17.44 -4.24 7.10
C LEU A 280 -18.11 -5.56 7.50
N GLY A 281 -18.27 -5.80 8.81
CA GLY A 281 -18.94 -6.99 9.33
C GLY A 281 -20.41 -7.11 8.93
N ASP A 282 -21.11 -5.98 8.80
CA ASP A 282 -22.55 -5.94 8.53
C ASP A 282 -22.90 -6.37 7.10
N GLY A 283 -21.93 -6.23 6.18
CA GLY A 283 -22.10 -6.57 4.78
C GLY A 283 -21.67 -7.98 4.39
N LEU A 284 -21.26 -8.82 5.34
CA LEU A 284 -20.80 -10.18 5.07
C LEU A 284 -21.97 -11.12 4.76
N ARG A 285 -21.80 -12.00 3.77
CA ARG A 285 -22.88 -12.79 3.18
C ARG A 285 -22.90 -14.23 3.67
N THR A 286 -21.72 -14.81 3.89
CA THR A 286 -21.54 -16.19 4.34
C THR A 286 -21.54 -16.28 5.87
N GLN A 287 -21.95 -17.43 6.41
CA GLN A 287 -21.95 -17.65 7.85
C GLN A 287 -20.52 -17.78 8.39
N THR A 288 -19.67 -18.48 7.64
CA THR A 288 -18.24 -18.68 7.97
C THR A 288 -17.51 -17.34 8.05
N ALA A 289 -17.74 -16.43 7.11
CA ALA A 289 -17.12 -15.11 7.16
C ALA A 289 -17.55 -14.30 8.38
N ARG A 290 -18.85 -14.34 8.73
CA ARG A 290 -19.36 -13.64 9.93
C ARG A 290 -18.72 -14.13 11.22
N GLN A 291 -18.47 -15.44 11.34
CA GLN A 291 -17.76 -16.02 12.49
C GLN A 291 -16.32 -15.50 12.57
N ILE A 292 -15.57 -15.55 11.46
CA ILE A 292 -14.18 -15.05 11.41
C ILE A 292 -14.13 -13.55 11.69
N ALA A 293 -15.09 -12.79 11.15
CA ALA A 293 -15.16 -11.35 11.34
C ALA A 293 -15.42 -10.95 12.79
N ALA A 294 -16.23 -11.71 13.54
CA ALA A 294 -16.53 -11.41 14.94
C ALA A 294 -15.24 -11.31 15.78
N GLU A 295 -14.35 -12.29 15.66
CA GLU A 295 -13.06 -12.30 16.36
C GLU A 295 -12.15 -11.15 15.91
N ARG A 296 -12.09 -10.89 14.59
CA ARG A 296 -11.24 -9.85 14.01
C ARG A 296 -11.71 -8.45 14.38
N LEU A 297 -13.03 -8.20 14.35
CA LEU A 297 -13.63 -6.92 14.73
C LEU A 297 -13.44 -6.66 16.22
N GLU A 298 -13.57 -7.68 17.05
CA GLU A 298 -13.33 -7.53 18.49
C GLU A 298 -11.88 -7.13 18.78
N LEU A 299 -10.91 -7.74 18.09
CA LEU A 299 -9.51 -7.32 18.16
C LEU A 299 -9.35 -5.84 17.77
N MET A 300 -10.01 -5.39 16.70
CA MET A 300 -9.92 -3.99 16.24
C MET A 300 -10.58 -3.01 17.23
N ARG A 301 -11.70 -3.38 17.85
CA ARG A 301 -12.34 -2.56 18.89
C ARG A 301 -11.43 -2.38 20.09
N ARG A 302 -10.81 -3.46 20.56
CA ARG A 302 -9.80 -3.41 21.63
C ARG A 302 -8.63 -2.51 21.25
N PHE A 303 -8.06 -2.70 20.05
CA PHE A 303 -6.98 -1.86 19.55
C PHE A 303 -7.35 -0.36 19.55
N VAL A 304 -8.54 0.01 19.06
CA VAL A 304 -8.99 1.42 19.08
C VAL A 304 -9.14 1.93 20.52
N SER A 305 -9.69 1.11 21.42
CA SER A 305 -9.84 1.46 22.84
C SER A 305 -8.48 1.71 23.52
N ASP A 306 -7.54 0.78 23.36
CA ASP A 306 -6.20 0.88 23.94
C ASP A 306 -5.44 2.06 23.35
N PHE A 307 -5.44 2.20 22.02
CA PHE A 307 -4.80 3.31 21.31
C PHE A 307 -5.33 4.66 21.80
N THR A 308 -6.65 4.81 21.94
CA THR A 308 -7.26 6.08 22.37
C THR A 308 -7.00 6.39 23.84
N SER A 309 -6.87 5.35 24.68
CA SER A 309 -6.48 5.48 26.09
C SER A 309 -5.02 5.94 26.23
N GLU A 310 -4.10 5.39 25.42
CA GLU A 310 -2.70 5.82 25.39
C GLU A 310 -2.52 7.22 24.79
N ALA A 311 -3.29 7.53 23.75
CA ALA A 311 -3.23 8.81 23.04
C ALA A 311 -3.84 9.98 23.83
N SER A 312 -4.70 9.70 24.82
CA SER A 312 -5.33 10.69 25.67
C SER A 312 -4.63 10.65 27.03
N PRO A 313 -3.63 11.51 27.30
CA PRO A 313 -3.02 11.53 28.62
C PRO A 313 -4.13 11.85 29.62
N SER A 314 -4.31 10.95 30.59
CA SER A 314 -5.10 11.25 31.77
C SER A 314 -4.46 12.48 32.43
N LEU A 315 -5.11 13.64 32.32
CA LEU A 315 -4.73 14.85 33.04
C LEU A 315 -5.08 14.70 34.53
#